data_AF-A0AA35SAX5-F1
#
_entry.id   AF-A0AA35SAX5-F1
#
_cell.length_a   1.000
_cell.length_b   1.000
_cell.length_c   1.000
_cell.angle_alpha   90.00
_cell.angle_beta   90.00
_cell.angle_gamma   90.00
#
_symmetry.space_group_name_H-M   'P 1'
#
loop_
_entity.id
_entity.type
_entity.pdbx_description
1 polymer ?
#
loop_
_entity_poly.entity_id
_entity_poly.type
_entity_poly.pdbx_seq_one_letter_code
_entity_poly.pdbx_strand_id
1 'polypeptide(L)'
;MEEGALDSFDDIVVATGSGGTVCGLAIANYLTGLKVKLHAVCVCDTADYFYGFVDRELEQSGLKPTRDGAPLSSRDLIAIVDSYKGLGYGENTEEELVNLIDIVNKTAVPLDPVYTLKGVRGLLGELKNNPSSFSGSRILYIHTGGVFGLYDGKVTPLLKQLPATNQVSLYSETT
;
A
#
# COMPACT_ATOMS: atom_id res chain seq x y z
N MET A 1 27.06 10.28 2.72
CA MET A 1 25.99 9.52 3.40
C MET A 1 26.10 8.11 2.85
N GLU A 2 26.40 7.11 3.67
CA GLU A 2 26.38 5.71 3.21
C GLU A 2 24.93 5.31 2.92
N GLU A 3 24.58 5.26 1.65
CA GLU A 3 23.25 4.92 1.12
C GLU A 3 23.01 3.40 1.12
N GLY A 4 23.07 2.75 2.29
CA GLY A 4 22.81 1.30 2.40
C GLY A 4 21.34 0.91 2.60
N ALA A 5 20.43 1.88 2.79
CA ALA A 5 19.04 1.60 3.17
C ALA A 5 18.17 1.08 2.01
N LEU A 6 18.55 1.38 0.76
CA LEU A 6 17.84 0.94 -0.44
C LEU A 6 18.52 -0.24 -1.15
N ASP A 7 19.75 -0.60 -0.78
CA ASP A 7 20.49 -1.78 -1.27
C ASP A 7 19.90 -3.07 -0.69
N SER A 8 18.65 -3.39 -1.07
CA SER A 8 17.91 -4.37 -0.31
C SER A 8 16.57 -4.85 -0.89
N PHE A 9 15.78 -4.02 -1.55
CA PHE A 9 14.38 -4.39 -1.85
C PHE A 9 14.17 -4.76 -3.32
N ASP A 10 13.46 -5.86 -3.54
CA ASP A 10 13.10 -6.35 -4.87
C ASP A 10 11.81 -5.66 -5.37
N ASP A 11 10.90 -5.39 -4.43
CA ASP A 11 9.57 -4.86 -4.68
C ASP A 11 9.16 -3.83 -3.61
N ILE A 12 8.35 -2.85 -4.02
CA ILE A 12 7.67 -1.90 -3.12
C ILE A 12 6.18 -2.04 -3.33
N VAL A 13 5.41 -2.05 -2.23
CA VAL A 13 3.95 -2.10 -2.25
C VAL A 13 3.38 -0.94 -1.47
N VAL A 14 2.38 -0.27 -2.03
CA VAL A 14 1.76 0.91 -1.43
C VAL A 14 0.29 1.01 -1.83
N ALA A 15 -0.56 1.53 -0.95
CA ALA A 15 -1.96 1.81 -1.28
C ALA A 15 -2.07 3.06 -2.19
N THR A 16 -3.00 3.05 -3.15
CA THR A 16 -3.29 4.20 -4.03
C THR A 16 -4.75 4.63 -3.98
N GLY A 17 -4.97 5.93 -3.73
CA GLY A 17 -6.29 6.58 -3.77
C GLY A 17 -6.34 7.74 -4.76
N SER A 18 -5.58 8.82 -4.54
CA SER A 18 -5.52 9.93 -5.50
C SER A 18 -4.52 9.73 -6.66
N GLY A 19 -3.64 8.73 -6.55
CA GLY A 19 -2.60 8.46 -7.55
C GLY A 19 -1.27 9.21 -7.33
N GLY A 20 -1.27 10.32 -6.58
CA GLY A 20 -0.08 11.18 -6.43
C GLY A 20 1.14 10.46 -5.84
N THR A 21 0.96 9.73 -4.73
CA THR A 21 2.05 8.98 -4.08
C THR A 21 2.69 7.96 -5.04
N VAL A 22 1.87 7.20 -5.76
CA VAL A 22 2.35 6.14 -6.64
C VAL A 22 2.96 6.68 -7.92
N CYS A 23 2.44 7.79 -8.44
CA CYS A 23 3.03 8.53 -9.54
C CYS A 23 4.43 9.05 -9.17
N GLY A 24 4.56 9.70 -8.01
CA GLY A 24 5.84 10.20 -7.51
C GLY A 24 6.87 9.07 -7.33
N LEU A 25 6.46 7.94 -6.76
CA LEU A 25 7.32 6.75 -6.62
C LEU A 25 7.74 6.18 -7.98
N ALA A 26 6.81 6.07 -8.94
CA ALA A 26 7.11 5.57 -10.29
C ALA A 26 8.13 6.46 -11.02
N ILE A 27 7.94 7.77 -10.96
CA ILE A 27 8.86 8.75 -11.54
C ILE A 27 10.22 8.70 -10.84
N ALA A 28 10.24 8.67 -9.49
CA ALA A 28 11.48 8.60 -8.73
C ALA A 28 12.27 7.32 -9.02
N ASN A 29 11.60 6.16 -9.05
CA ASN A 29 12.21 4.87 -9.37
C ASN A 29 12.83 4.86 -10.77
N TYR A 30 12.17 5.49 -11.75
CA TYR A 30 12.71 5.69 -13.09
C TYR A 30 13.93 6.61 -13.10
N LEU A 31 13.83 7.81 -12.52
CA LEU A 31 14.89 8.83 -12.57
C LEU A 31 16.15 8.43 -11.80
N THR A 32 15.99 7.67 -10.71
CA THR A 32 17.11 7.19 -9.88
C THR A 32 17.73 5.89 -10.39
N GLY A 33 17.03 5.16 -11.26
CA GLY A 33 17.49 3.86 -11.74
C GLY A 33 17.46 2.76 -10.67
N LEU A 34 16.68 2.91 -9.59
CA LEU A 34 16.56 1.96 -8.48
C LEU A 34 16.07 0.56 -8.92
N LYS A 35 15.38 0.46 -10.07
CA LYS A 35 14.91 -0.81 -10.69
C LYS A 35 14.07 -1.70 -9.76
N VAL A 36 13.48 -1.15 -8.71
CA VAL A 36 12.57 -1.86 -7.80
C VAL A 36 11.22 -2.00 -8.48
N LYS A 37 10.55 -3.16 -8.35
CA LYS A 37 9.22 -3.35 -8.91
C LYS A 37 8.17 -2.70 -8.01
N LEU A 38 7.39 -1.75 -8.55
CA LEU A 38 6.38 -1.02 -7.79
C LEU A 38 4.99 -1.65 -7.97
N HIS A 39 4.29 -1.85 -6.86
CA HIS A 39 2.91 -2.36 -6.81
C HIS A 39 2.00 -1.34 -6.10
N ALA A 40 1.06 -0.77 -6.84
CA ALA A 40 0.04 0.14 -6.32
C ALA A 40 -1.28 -0.61 -6.11
N VAL A 41 -1.70 -0.76 -4.86
CA VAL A 41 -2.97 -1.41 -4.51
C VAL A 41 -4.08 -0.37 -4.43
N CYS A 42 -5.06 -0.44 -5.32
CA CYS A 42 -6.14 0.55 -5.36
C CYS A 42 -7.05 0.42 -4.16
N VAL A 43 -7.41 1.57 -3.59
CA VAL A 43 -8.44 1.66 -2.54
C VAL A 43 -9.80 2.10 -3.11
N CYS A 44 -9.82 2.60 -4.35
CA CYS A 44 -11.01 3.17 -5.00
C CYS A 44 -11.14 2.80 -6.49
N ASP A 45 -10.62 3.61 -7.41
CA ASP A 45 -10.85 3.51 -8.85
C ASP A 45 -10.21 2.25 -9.49
N THR A 46 -10.22 2.18 -10.81
CA THR A 46 -9.68 1.04 -11.57
C THR A 46 -8.20 1.20 -11.87
N ALA A 47 -7.54 0.11 -12.24
CA ALA A 47 -6.16 0.16 -12.72
C ALA A 47 -6.01 1.12 -13.91
N ASP A 48 -6.93 1.10 -14.87
CA ASP A 48 -6.90 1.99 -16.03
C ASP A 48 -7.01 3.47 -15.67
N TYR A 49 -7.81 3.82 -14.65
CA TYR A 49 -7.87 5.19 -14.15
C TYR A 49 -6.50 5.67 -13.67
N PHE A 50 -5.82 4.86 -12.85
CA PHE A 50 -4.53 5.24 -12.29
C PHE A 50 -3.38 5.18 -13.30
N TYR A 51 -3.40 4.25 -14.26
CA TYR A 51 -2.48 4.30 -15.39
C TYR A 51 -2.64 5.61 -16.16
N GLY A 52 -3.89 5.98 -16.49
CA GLY A 52 -4.18 7.24 -17.15
C GLY A 52 -3.82 8.46 -16.31
N PHE A 53 -3.90 8.39 -14.98
CA PHE A 53 -3.40 9.44 -14.09
C PHE A 53 -1.89 9.61 -14.24
N VAL A 54 -1.12 8.52 -14.11
CA VAL A 54 0.35 8.57 -14.25
C VAL A 54 0.78 9.04 -15.64
N ASP A 55 0.12 8.56 -16.71
CA ASP A 55 0.42 8.99 -18.08
C ASP A 55 0.21 10.50 -18.26
N ARG A 56 -0.87 11.07 -17.68
CA ARG A 56 -1.11 12.52 -17.72
C ARG A 56 -0.05 13.30 -16.95
N GLU A 57 0.36 12.84 -15.77
CA GLU A 57 1.41 13.51 -14.98
C GLU A 57 2.78 13.47 -15.69
N LEU A 58 3.10 12.38 -16.38
CA LEU A 58 4.29 12.28 -17.23
C LEU A 58 4.23 13.29 -18.39
N GLU A 59 3.09 13.39 -19.07
CA GLU A 59 2.89 14.37 -20.14
C GLU A 59 3.02 15.81 -19.64
N GLN A 60 2.34 16.15 -18.53
CA GLN A 60 2.36 17.50 -17.96
C GLN A 60 3.73 17.91 -17.43
N SER A 61 4.49 16.97 -16.88
CA SER A 61 5.88 17.22 -16.46
C SER A 61 6.86 17.32 -17.63
N GLY A 62 6.44 16.95 -18.85
CA GLY A 62 7.31 16.84 -20.01
C GLY A 62 8.29 15.67 -19.96
N LEU A 63 8.17 14.80 -18.96
CA LEU A 63 9.01 13.62 -18.81
C LEU A 63 8.59 12.56 -19.84
N LYS A 64 9.56 12.06 -20.60
CA LYS A 64 9.36 10.99 -21.58
C LYS A 64 10.24 9.80 -21.22
N PRO A 65 9.77 8.91 -20.33
CA PRO A 65 10.57 7.79 -19.88
C PRO A 65 10.94 6.86 -21.03
N THR A 66 12.19 6.39 -21.06
CA THR A 66 12.67 5.43 -22.07
C THR A 66 13.55 4.37 -21.44
N ARG A 67 13.57 3.16 -22.02
CA ARG A 67 14.54 2.11 -21.68
C ARG A 67 15.10 1.53 -22.96
N ASP A 68 16.42 1.50 -23.07
CA ASP A 68 17.14 0.99 -24.25
C ASP A 68 16.69 1.65 -25.57
N GLY A 69 16.33 2.94 -25.51
CA GLY A 69 15.87 3.72 -26.66
C GLY A 69 14.39 3.55 -27.02
N ALA A 70 13.65 2.67 -26.34
CA ALA A 70 12.20 2.51 -26.51
C ALA A 70 11.42 3.36 -25.49
N PRO A 71 10.30 4.00 -25.88
CA PRO A 71 9.44 4.72 -24.95
C PRO A 71 8.78 3.77 -23.95
N LEU A 72 8.65 4.22 -22.69
CA LEU A 72 7.93 3.53 -21.65
C LEU A 72 6.58 4.23 -21.38
N SER A 73 5.60 3.44 -20.98
CA SER A 73 4.30 3.88 -20.48
C SER A 73 4.21 3.73 -18.96
N SER A 74 3.15 4.26 -18.34
CA SER A 74 2.83 3.99 -16.93
C SER A 74 2.83 2.48 -16.59
N ARG A 75 2.40 1.62 -17.52
CA ARG A 75 2.36 0.15 -17.34
C ARG A 75 3.73 -0.51 -17.24
N ASP A 76 4.77 0.16 -17.73
CA ASP A 76 6.16 -0.29 -17.60
C ASP A 76 6.80 0.19 -16.28
N LEU A 77 6.26 1.28 -15.70
CA LEU A 77 6.80 1.91 -14.50
C LEU A 77 6.19 1.38 -13.20
N ILE A 78 4.93 0.95 -13.24
CA ILE A 78 4.20 0.53 -12.05
C ILE A 78 3.18 -0.57 -12.37
N ALA A 79 3.06 -1.56 -11.51
CA ALA A 79 1.98 -2.53 -11.53
C ALA A 79 0.83 -2.03 -10.66
N ILE A 80 -0.37 -1.89 -11.23
CA ILE A 80 -1.56 -1.42 -10.51
C ILE A 80 -2.52 -2.59 -10.29
N VAL A 81 -2.92 -2.79 -9.04
CA VAL A 81 -3.73 -3.91 -8.57
C VAL A 81 -5.03 -3.38 -7.97
N ASP A 82 -6.15 -3.57 -8.65
CA ASP A 82 -7.46 -3.03 -8.23
C ASP A 82 -8.46 -4.07 -7.71
N SER A 83 -8.01 -5.32 -7.55
CA SER A 83 -8.85 -6.45 -7.14
C SER A 83 -9.12 -6.53 -5.62
N TYR A 84 -8.46 -5.71 -4.79
CA TYR A 84 -8.51 -5.81 -3.32
C TYR A 84 -9.18 -4.62 -2.61
N LYS A 85 -9.86 -3.75 -3.37
CA LYS A 85 -10.57 -2.59 -2.80
C LYS A 85 -11.85 -2.93 -2.03
N GLY A 86 -12.31 -4.18 -2.10
CA GLY A 86 -13.52 -4.64 -1.41
C GLY A 86 -14.76 -3.90 -1.89
N LEU A 87 -15.54 -3.37 -0.95
CA LEU A 87 -16.76 -2.59 -1.22
C LEU A 87 -16.50 -1.20 -1.83
N GLY A 88 -15.23 -0.82 -2.03
CA GLY A 88 -14.84 0.48 -2.57
C GLY A 88 -14.39 1.46 -1.50
N TYR A 89 -14.28 2.74 -1.85
CA TYR A 89 -13.65 3.75 -1.00
C TYR A 89 -14.37 3.93 0.35
N GLY A 90 -13.63 3.91 1.45
CA GLY A 90 -14.17 4.16 2.79
C GLY A 90 -14.99 3.03 3.41
N GLU A 91 -15.41 2.04 2.60
CA GLU A 91 -16.27 0.94 3.01
C GLU A 91 -15.49 -0.36 3.22
N ASN A 92 -16.00 -1.18 4.15
CA ASN A 92 -15.37 -2.42 4.57
C ASN A 92 -16.39 -3.54 4.77
N THR A 93 -16.00 -4.78 4.48
CA THR A 93 -16.71 -5.97 4.97
C THR A 93 -16.33 -6.25 6.43
N GLU A 94 -17.15 -7.02 7.14
CA GLU A 94 -16.80 -7.48 8.49
C GLU A 94 -15.50 -8.31 8.49
N GLU A 95 -15.31 -9.17 7.48
CA GLU A 95 -14.08 -9.95 7.28
C GLU A 95 -12.84 -9.04 7.17
N GLU A 96 -12.94 -7.92 6.44
CA GLU A 96 -11.85 -6.95 6.32
C GLU A 96 -11.47 -6.34 7.67
N LEU A 97 -12.47 -5.98 8.48
CA LEU A 97 -12.24 -5.41 9.81
C LEU A 97 -11.68 -6.45 10.80
N VAL A 98 -12.08 -7.73 10.68
CA VAL A 98 -11.47 -8.83 11.44
C VAL A 98 -10.01 -9.02 11.02
N ASN A 99 -9.72 -9.02 9.71
CA ASN A 99 -8.34 -9.09 9.21
C ASN A 99 -7.48 -7.95 9.74
N LEU A 100 -8.02 -6.72 9.81
CA LEU A 100 -7.32 -5.58 10.40
C LEU A 100 -6.88 -5.90 11.83
N ILE A 101 -7.82 -6.33 12.69
CA ILE A 101 -7.53 -6.65 14.09
C ILE A 101 -6.48 -7.75 14.17
N ASP A 102 -6.60 -8.81 13.37
CA ASP A 102 -5.64 -9.92 13.36
C ASP A 102 -4.22 -9.48 12.96
N ILE A 103 -4.10 -8.63 11.93
CA ILE A 103 -2.81 -8.11 11.47
C ILE A 103 -2.18 -7.22 12.55
N VAL A 104 -2.96 -6.29 13.12
CA VAL A 104 -2.50 -5.39 14.17
C VAL A 104 -2.04 -6.19 15.40
N ASN A 105 -2.80 -7.21 15.82
CA ASN A 105 -2.42 -8.06 16.95
C ASN A 105 -1.14 -8.87 16.71
N LYS A 106 -0.87 -9.29 15.47
CA LYS A 106 0.32 -10.08 15.13
C LYS A 106 1.58 -9.23 14.92
N THR A 107 1.41 -7.98 14.51
CA THR A 107 2.53 -7.13 14.05
C THR A 107 2.78 -5.92 14.94
N ALA A 108 1.82 -5.54 15.78
CA ALA A 108 1.76 -4.27 16.50
C ALA A 108 1.86 -3.02 15.60
N VAL A 109 1.68 -3.18 14.30
CA VAL A 109 1.64 -2.07 13.33
C VAL A 109 0.19 -1.67 13.10
N PRO A 110 -0.25 -0.48 13.53
CA PRO A 110 -1.64 -0.08 13.40
C PRO A 110 -1.98 0.31 11.97
N LEU A 111 -2.93 -0.39 11.35
CA LEU A 111 -3.45 -0.09 10.02
C LEU A 111 -4.78 0.66 10.13
N ASP A 112 -5.07 1.51 9.15
CA ASP A 112 -6.37 2.12 8.94
C ASP A 112 -7.25 1.28 7.99
N PRO A 113 -8.58 1.28 8.16
CA PRO A 113 -9.48 0.44 7.37
C PRO A 113 -9.67 0.92 5.93
N VAL A 114 -9.34 2.17 5.60
CA VAL A 114 -9.62 2.78 4.29
C VAL A 114 -8.46 2.56 3.32
N TYR A 115 -7.21 2.76 3.75
CA TYR A 115 -6.02 2.71 2.89
C TYR A 115 -5.10 1.55 3.23
N THR A 116 -4.45 1.60 4.40
CA THR A 116 -3.31 0.72 4.69
C THR A 116 -3.73 -0.73 4.87
N LEU A 117 -4.91 -1.01 5.43
CA LEU A 117 -5.50 -2.36 5.43
C LEU A 117 -5.62 -2.92 4.01
N LYS A 118 -6.18 -2.14 3.08
CA LYS A 118 -6.41 -2.59 1.70
C LYS A 118 -5.07 -2.84 0.99
N GLY A 119 -4.09 -1.97 1.22
CA GLY A 119 -2.72 -2.17 0.74
C GLY A 119 -2.10 -3.48 1.25
N VAL A 120 -2.20 -3.77 2.54
CA VAL A 120 -1.68 -5.04 3.11
C VAL A 120 -2.45 -6.24 2.59
N ARG A 121 -3.78 -6.17 2.49
CA ARG A 121 -4.59 -7.26 1.92
C ARG A 121 -4.25 -7.52 0.45
N GLY A 122 -3.99 -6.47 -0.32
CA GLY A 122 -3.51 -6.61 -1.71
C GLY A 122 -2.14 -7.27 -1.78
N LEU A 123 -1.19 -6.87 -0.93
CA LEU A 123 0.11 -7.53 -0.82
C LEU A 123 -0.02 -9.03 -0.54
N LEU A 124 -0.72 -9.39 0.54
CA LEU A 124 -0.88 -10.78 0.96
C LEU A 124 -1.66 -11.60 -0.06
N GLY A 125 -2.67 -11.01 -0.69
CA GLY A 125 -3.46 -11.62 -1.75
C GLY A 125 -2.63 -11.91 -2.99
N GLU A 126 -1.85 -10.94 -3.46
CA GLU A 126 -1.00 -11.12 -4.65
C GLU A 126 0.13 -12.12 -4.38
N LEU A 127 0.74 -12.11 -3.20
CA LEU A 127 1.74 -13.12 -2.83
C LEU A 127 1.17 -14.54 -2.84
N LYS A 128 -0.10 -14.69 -2.45
CA LYS A 128 -0.78 -15.99 -2.43
C LYS A 128 -1.21 -16.44 -3.82
N ASN A 129 -1.81 -15.53 -4.60
CA ASN A 129 -2.52 -15.87 -5.83
C ASN A 129 -1.66 -15.71 -7.08
N ASN A 130 -0.74 -14.73 -7.07
CA ASN A 130 0.09 -14.34 -8.20
C ASN A 130 1.58 -14.17 -7.78
N PRO A 131 2.22 -15.14 -7.10
CA PRO A 131 3.58 -14.94 -6.55
C PRO A 131 4.63 -14.57 -7.61
N SER A 132 4.44 -14.98 -8.87
CA SER A 132 5.31 -14.61 -10.00
C SER A 132 5.21 -13.14 -10.42
N SER A 133 4.25 -12.39 -9.87
CA SER A 133 4.15 -10.95 -10.08
C SER A 133 5.21 -10.19 -9.27
N PHE A 134 5.86 -10.80 -8.28
CA PHE A 134 6.94 -10.19 -7.52
C PHE A 134 8.31 -10.55 -8.13
N SER A 135 9.25 -9.61 -8.04
CA SER A 135 10.63 -9.81 -8.50
C SER A 135 11.45 -10.64 -7.51
N GLY A 136 11.13 -10.58 -6.22
CA GLY A 136 11.84 -11.32 -5.19
C GLY A 136 11.11 -11.42 -3.85
N SER A 137 11.87 -11.60 -2.78
CA SER A 137 11.35 -11.89 -1.43
C SER A 137 11.52 -10.73 -0.46
N ARG A 138 12.30 -9.70 -0.81
CA ARG A 138 12.53 -8.52 0.03
C ARG A 138 11.57 -7.43 -0.40
N ILE A 139 10.38 -7.44 0.19
CA ILE A 139 9.29 -6.54 -0.19
C ILE A 139 9.15 -5.43 0.85
N LEU A 140 9.23 -4.18 0.40
CA LEU A 140 8.99 -3.00 1.22
C LEU A 140 7.52 -2.58 1.11
N TYR A 141 6.76 -2.72 2.20
CA TYR A 141 5.43 -2.12 2.28
C TYR A 141 5.52 -0.68 2.81
N ILE A 142 5.03 0.30 2.05
CA ILE A 142 4.99 1.70 2.48
C ILE A 142 3.71 1.96 3.27
N HIS A 143 3.86 2.04 4.59
CA HIS A 143 2.78 2.39 5.50
C HIS A 143 2.49 3.89 5.48
N THR A 144 1.50 4.32 4.68
CA THR A 144 1.17 5.75 4.46
C THR A 144 0.45 6.45 5.63
N GLY A 145 0.25 5.76 6.76
CA GLY A 145 -0.38 6.35 7.95
C GLY A 145 -1.87 6.05 8.02
N GLY A 146 -2.69 7.07 8.32
CA GLY A 146 -4.15 6.93 8.37
C GLY A 146 -4.72 6.43 9.70
N VAL A 147 -3.87 6.19 10.71
CA VAL A 147 -4.25 5.55 12.00
C VAL A 147 -5.50 6.13 12.67
N PHE A 148 -5.79 7.42 12.49
CA PHE A 148 -7.01 8.04 13.03
C PHE A 148 -8.31 7.46 12.45
N GLY A 149 -8.25 6.77 11.30
CA GLY A 149 -9.37 6.02 10.74
C GLY A 149 -9.89 4.91 11.66
N LEU A 150 -9.09 4.45 12.63
CA LEU A 150 -9.56 3.50 13.66
C LEU A 150 -10.62 4.08 14.60
N TYR A 151 -10.74 5.40 14.67
CA TYR A 151 -11.67 6.10 15.56
C TYR A 151 -13.02 6.43 14.91
N ASP A 152 -13.25 5.99 13.67
CA ASP A 152 -14.52 6.24 12.94
C ASP A 152 -15.69 5.36 13.42
N GLY A 153 -15.44 4.46 14.36
CA GLY A 153 -16.43 3.57 14.97
C GLY A 153 -16.60 2.22 14.28
N LYS A 154 -16.06 2.00 13.07
CA LYS A 154 -16.26 0.75 12.31
C LYS A 154 -15.74 -0.48 13.02
N VAL A 155 -14.57 -0.36 13.66
CA VAL A 155 -13.94 -1.47 14.40
C VAL A 155 -14.51 -1.66 15.81
N THR A 156 -15.25 -0.69 16.35
CA THR A 156 -15.72 -0.70 17.74
C THR A 156 -16.59 -1.92 18.08
N PRO A 157 -17.56 -2.34 17.25
CA PRO A 157 -18.37 -3.52 17.54
C PRO A 157 -17.54 -4.81 17.67
N LEU A 158 -16.46 -4.93 16.89
CA LEU A 158 -15.56 -6.09 16.93
C LEU A 158 -14.65 -6.06 18.15
N LEU A 159 -14.06 -4.89 18.46
CA LEU A 159 -13.20 -4.73 19.63
C LEU A 159 -13.95 -5.06 20.93
N LYS A 160 -15.25 -4.77 21.03
CA LYS A 160 -16.09 -5.12 22.18
C LYS A 160 -16.34 -6.62 22.35
N GLN A 161 -16.15 -7.41 21.29
CA GLN A 161 -16.33 -8.87 21.32
C GLN A 161 -15.03 -9.60 21.63
N LEU A 162 -13.88 -8.93 21.48
CA LEU A 162 -12.60 -9.52 21.86
C LEU A 162 -12.57 -9.74 23.38
N PRO A 163 -12.07 -10.90 23.85
CA PRO A 163 -11.89 -11.11 25.27
C PRO A 163 -10.98 -10.01 25.82
N ALA A 164 -11.38 -9.40 26.93
CA ALA A 164 -10.50 -8.49 27.67
C ALA A 164 -9.25 -9.28 28.06
N THR A 165 -8.13 -9.03 27.37
CA THR A 165 -6.85 -9.61 27.74
C THR A 165 -6.17 -8.63 28.69
N ASN A 166 -5.80 -9.10 29.88
CA ASN A 166 -5.09 -8.32 30.89
C ASN A 166 -3.60 -8.07 30.52
N GLN A 167 -3.25 -7.99 29.23
CA GLN A 167 -1.89 -7.75 28.75
C GLN A 167 -1.67 -6.30 28.28
N VAL A 168 -2.19 -5.34 29.06
CA VAL A 168 -1.77 -3.93 28.95
C VAL A 168 -0.96 -3.60 30.20
N SER A 169 0.37 -3.55 30.08
CA SER A 169 1.22 -2.87 31.05
C SER A 169 0.98 -1.37 30.90
N LEU A 170 0.15 -0.81 31.78
CA LEU A 170 -0.15 0.62 31.80
C LEU A 170 1.12 1.40 32.20
N TYR A 171 1.57 2.33 31.36
CA TYR A 171 2.41 3.44 31.82
C TYR A 171 1.50 4.41 32.57
N SER A 172 1.55 4.38 33.90
CA SER A 172 0.87 5.35 34.74
C SER A 172 1.74 6.61 34.84
N GLU A 173 1.30 7.73 34.28
CA GLU A 173 1.80 9.03 34.74
C GLU A 173 1.33 9.21 36.19
N THR A 174 2.27 9.15 37.12
CA THR A 174 2.03 9.52 38.50
C THR A 174 1.76 11.02 38.58
N THR A 175 0.49 11.34 38.87
CA THR A 175 -0.09 12.56 39.48
C THR A 175 0.11 13.91 38.79
#